data_AF-A0A939ZRI9-F1
#
_entry.id   AF-A0A939ZRI9-F1
#
_cell.length_a   1.000
_cell.length_b   1.000
_cell.length_c   1.000
_cell.angle_alpha   90.00
_cell.angle_beta   90.00
_cell.angle_gamma   90.00
#
_symmetry.space_group_name_H-M   'P 1'
#
loop_
_entity.id
_entity.type
_entity.pdbx_description
1 polymer ?
#
loop_
_entity_poly.entity_id
_entity_poly.type
_entity_poly.pdbx_seq_one_letter_code
_entity_poly.pdbx_strand_id
1 'polypeptide(L)'
;MKNAQKNKRNNIFQNAFIIYKAMFKRYPTAIPLVIVYIIISVALPFVNTLIPAMAIKGITSRSVKIFLEYIGIAVGIMCVFSGIKMFCEKKMQMKHTYNRISVFMLNFIKKAINTDYLNIEPQPKQKIMGKGVQGVSSNYEGAEEVSTLSIHLVTIVLGIFSYGTVIFILDWRILAITLGMFVADVLIRNHAVKFGDSHRESFSEPWRKMNYYERNSMNISAGKDIRIFGLRKLFDYHFDLMINT
;
A
#
# COMPACT_ATOMS: atom_id res chain seq x y z
N MET A 1 12.26 -18.15 -40.40
CA MET A 1 11.49 -17.23 -39.54
C MET A 1 10.51 -18.04 -38.70
N LYS A 2 10.79 -18.25 -37.40
CA LYS A 2 9.92 -19.02 -36.49
C LYS A 2 8.95 -18.08 -35.79
N ASN A 3 7.66 -18.43 -35.87
CA ASN A 3 6.52 -17.76 -35.26
C ASN A 3 6.81 -17.21 -33.86
N ALA A 4 6.75 -15.89 -33.71
CA ALA A 4 6.68 -15.25 -32.41
C ALA A 4 5.34 -15.64 -31.76
N GLN A 5 5.36 -16.69 -30.94
CA GLN A 5 4.25 -17.08 -30.10
C GLN A 5 3.83 -15.85 -29.28
N LYS A 6 2.66 -15.29 -29.60
CA LYS A 6 2.06 -14.15 -28.91
C LYS A 6 1.73 -14.62 -27.49
N ASN A 7 2.65 -14.43 -26.56
CA ASN A 7 2.49 -14.85 -25.17
C ASN A 7 1.23 -14.20 -24.60
N LYS A 8 0.22 -15.04 -24.31
CA LYS A 8 -1.02 -14.64 -23.65
C LYS A 8 -0.65 -14.03 -22.30
N ARG A 9 -0.80 -12.72 -22.15
CA ARG A 9 -0.61 -12.05 -20.85
C ARG A 9 -1.73 -12.49 -19.93
N ASN A 10 -1.37 -12.96 -18.74
CA ASN A 10 -2.34 -13.30 -17.72
C ASN A 10 -2.97 -12.02 -17.16
N ASN A 11 -4.27 -12.10 -16.84
CA ASN A 11 -4.96 -11.04 -16.12
C ASN A 11 -4.51 -11.02 -14.64
N ILE A 12 -4.70 -9.90 -13.95
CA ILE A 12 -4.31 -9.72 -12.54
C ILE A 12 -4.92 -10.80 -11.64
N PHE A 13 -6.21 -11.10 -11.84
CA PHE A 13 -6.90 -12.18 -11.11
C PHE A 13 -6.33 -13.57 -11.37
N GLN A 14 -5.88 -13.83 -12.61
CA GLN A 14 -5.25 -15.11 -12.94
C GLN A 14 -3.87 -15.23 -12.26
N ASN A 15 -3.10 -14.14 -12.21
CA ASN A 15 -1.83 -14.11 -11.49
C ASN A 15 -2.04 -14.33 -9.99
N ALA A 16 -3.00 -13.62 -9.38
CA ALA A 16 -3.38 -13.82 -7.99
C ALA A 16 -3.77 -15.29 -7.73
N PHE A 17 -4.63 -15.86 -8.57
CA PHE A 17 -5.05 -17.26 -8.44
C PHE A 17 -3.88 -18.24 -8.51
N ILE A 18 -2.94 -18.06 -9.45
CA ILE A 18 -1.74 -18.89 -9.56
C ILE A 18 -0.89 -18.80 -8.29
N ILE A 19 -0.70 -17.58 -7.76
CA ILE A 19 0.10 -17.34 -6.55
C ILE A 19 -0.54 -17.99 -5.32
N TYR A 20 -1.85 -17.84 -5.13
CA TYR A 20 -2.59 -18.47 -4.04
C TYR A 20 -2.65 -19.99 -4.18
N LYS A 21 -2.85 -20.52 -5.39
CA LYS A 21 -2.81 -21.96 -5.65
C LYS A 21 -1.45 -22.55 -5.27
N ALA A 22 -0.35 -21.88 -5.63
CA ALA A 22 0.99 -22.29 -5.22
C ALA A 22 1.18 -22.19 -3.70
N MET A 23 0.71 -21.11 -3.08
CA MET A 23 0.84 -20.87 -1.65
C MET A 23 0.07 -21.91 -0.83
N PHE A 24 -1.19 -22.18 -1.17
CA PHE A 24 -2.03 -23.13 -0.44
C PHE A 24 -1.60 -24.58 -0.65
N LYS A 25 -1.07 -24.92 -1.82
CA LYS A 25 -0.47 -26.24 -2.05
C LYS A 25 0.75 -26.48 -1.16
N ARG A 26 1.58 -25.46 -0.94
CA ARG A 26 2.81 -25.58 -0.15
C ARG A 26 2.61 -25.35 1.35
N TYR A 27 1.69 -24.45 1.70
CA TYR A 27 1.41 -24.00 3.05
C TYR A 27 -0.11 -24.08 3.30
N PRO A 28 -0.67 -25.27 3.55
CA PRO A 28 -2.11 -25.41 3.80
C PRO A 28 -2.58 -24.64 5.04
N THR A 29 -1.69 -24.40 6.01
CA THR A 29 -1.94 -23.53 7.18
C THR A 29 -2.23 -22.07 6.82
N ALA A 30 -1.93 -21.63 5.59
CA ALA A 30 -2.28 -20.29 5.13
C ALA A 30 -3.80 -20.14 4.88
N ILE A 31 -4.52 -21.21 4.56
CA ILE A 31 -5.98 -21.14 4.28
C ILE A 31 -6.76 -20.61 5.50
N PRO A 32 -6.68 -21.23 6.70
CA PRO A 32 -7.40 -20.73 7.86
C PRO A 32 -6.90 -19.34 8.29
N LEU A 33 -5.60 -19.04 8.12
CA LEU A 33 -5.05 -17.71 8.42
C LEU A 33 -5.68 -16.61 7.58
N VAL A 34 -5.85 -16.86 6.27
CA VAL A 34 -6.48 -15.90 5.34
C VAL A 34 -7.94 -15.68 5.71
N ILE A 35 -8.67 -16.75 6.02
CA ILE A 35 -10.09 -16.67 6.40
C ILE A 35 -10.25 -15.87 7.70
N VAL A 36 -9.48 -16.21 8.74
CA VAL A 36 -9.53 -15.48 10.02
C VAL A 36 -9.11 -14.02 9.83
N TYR A 37 -8.08 -13.75 9.04
CA TYR A 37 -7.65 -12.38 8.74
C TYR A 37 -8.77 -11.56 8.10
N ILE A 38 -9.45 -12.10 7.07
CA ILE A 38 -10.54 -11.42 6.38
C ILE A 38 -11.68 -11.14 7.36
N ILE A 39 -12.12 -12.14 8.12
CA ILE A 39 -13.22 -12.00 9.08
C ILE A 39 -12.89 -10.93 10.12
N ILE A 40 -11.72 -11.00 10.75
CA ILE A 40 -11.33 -10.03 11.79
C ILE A 40 -11.14 -8.63 11.20
N SER A 41 -10.57 -8.52 10.00
CA SER A 41 -10.37 -7.22 9.35
C SER A 41 -11.70 -6.55 8.98
N VAL A 42 -12.69 -7.33 8.56
CA VAL A 42 -14.05 -6.83 8.31
C VAL A 42 -14.78 -6.53 9.63
N ALA A 43 -14.57 -7.30 10.69
CA ALA A 43 -15.21 -7.10 11.99
C ALA A 43 -14.66 -5.92 12.80
N LEU A 44 -13.37 -5.61 12.66
CA LEU A 44 -12.66 -4.65 13.51
C LEU A 44 -13.27 -3.24 13.54
N PRO A 45 -13.64 -2.63 12.40
CA PRO A 45 -14.27 -1.31 12.48
C PRO A 45 -15.62 -1.34 13.23
N PHE A 46 -16.41 -2.42 13.18
CA PHE A 46 -17.58 -2.57 14.05
C PHE A 46 -17.20 -2.61 15.54
N VAL A 47 -16.15 -3.35 15.90
CA VAL A 47 -15.62 -3.35 17.27
C VAL A 47 -15.19 -1.94 17.70
N ASN A 48 -14.57 -1.18 16.80
CA ASN A 48 -14.18 0.20 17.09
C ASN A 48 -15.38 1.12 17.33
N THR A 49 -16.52 0.89 16.68
CA THR A 49 -17.76 1.65 16.97
C THR A 49 -18.36 1.35 18.34
N LEU A 50 -17.99 0.24 18.99
CA LEU A 50 -18.46 -0.08 20.34
C LEU A 50 -17.85 0.83 21.41
N ILE A 51 -16.64 1.37 21.19
CA ILE A 51 -15.95 2.23 22.16
C ILE A 51 -16.80 3.47 22.49
N PRO A 52 -17.19 4.32 21.52
CA PRO A 52 -18.04 5.47 21.83
C PRO A 52 -19.42 5.05 22.36
N ALA A 53 -20.02 3.98 21.85
CA ALA A 53 -21.32 3.50 22.32
C ALA A 53 -21.30 3.07 23.80
N MET A 54 -20.28 2.30 24.19
CA MET A 54 -20.08 1.84 25.57
C MET A 54 -19.66 2.99 26.49
N ALA A 55 -18.87 3.96 26.00
CA ALA A 55 -18.53 5.16 26.75
C ALA A 55 -19.78 5.97 27.10
N ILE A 56 -20.68 6.20 26.13
CA ILE A 56 -21.96 6.91 26.36
C ILE A 56 -22.81 6.16 27.38
N LYS A 57 -22.92 4.83 27.26
CA LYS A 57 -23.67 4.00 28.20
C LYS A 57 -23.09 4.06 29.62
N GLY A 58 -21.76 4.07 29.73
CA GLY A 58 -21.06 4.21 31.00
C GLY A 58 -21.31 5.57 31.66
N ILE A 59 -21.21 6.66 30.91
CA ILE A 59 -21.46 8.04 31.41
C ILE A 59 -22.91 8.18 31.91
N THR A 60 -23.86 7.63 31.15
CA THR A 60 -25.30 7.69 31.49
C THR A 60 -25.60 6.98 32.82
N SER A 61 -24.76 6.01 33.21
CA SER A 61 -24.94 5.21 34.43
C SER A 61 -24.55 5.95 35.72
N ARG A 62 -24.01 7.18 35.64
CA ARG A 62 -23.60 8.06 36.77
C ARG A 62 -22.66 7.42 37.82
N SER A 63 -22.04 6.29 37.51
CA SER A 63 -21.11 5.57 38.38
C SER A 63 -19.78 5.36 37.65
N VAL A 64 -18.69 5.82 38.26
CA VAL A 64 -17.33 5.69 37.71
C VAL A 64 -16.94 4.22 37.55
N LYS A 65 -17.36 3.35 38.48
CA LYS A 65 -17.07 1.92 38.42
C LYS A 65 -17.69 1.26 37.18
N ILE A 66 -18.97 1.55 36.93
CA ILE A 66 -19.72 1.01 35.78
C ILE A 66 -19.13 1.55 34.46
N PHE A 67 -18.72 2.81 34.43
CA PHE A 67 -18.03 3.40 33.28
C PHE A 67 -16.71 2.69 32.96
N LEU A 68 -15.85 2.49 33.98
CA LEU A 68 -14.58 1.79 33.81
C LEU A 68 -14.77 0.35 33.34
N GLU A 69 -15.80 -0.34 33.82
CA GLU A 69 -16.14 -1.69 33.39
C GLU A 69 -16.54 -1.74 31.91
N TYR A 70 -17.47 -0.88 31.46
CA TYR A 70 -17.90 -0.84 30.06
C TYR A 70 -16.77 -0.48 29.10
N ILE A 71 -15.94 0.50 29.45
CA ILE A 71 -14.78 0.87 28.62
C ILE A 71 -13.73 -0.24 28.66
N GLY A 72 -13.46 -0.84 29.83
CA GLY A 72 -12.52 -1.94 29.97
C GLY A 72 -12.88 -3.12 29.08
N ILE A 73 -14.17 -3.48 29.01
CA ILE A 73 -14.69 -4.51 28.11
C ILE A 73 -14.49 -4.11 26.64
N ALA A 74 -14.90 -2.88 26.26
CA ALA A 74 -14.79 -2.42 24.88
C ALA A 74 -13.33 -2.42 24.37
N VAL A 75 -12.41 -1.87 25.18
CA VAL A 75 -10.97 -1.84 24.88
C VAL A 75 -10.40 -3.26 24.89
N GLY A 76 -10.82 -4.12 25.83
CA GLY A 76 -10.40 -5.52 25.88
C GLY A 76 -10.75 -6.27 24.60
N ILE A 77 -11.98 -6.14 24.10
CA ILE A 77 -12.42 -6.73 22.83
C ILE A 77 -11.59 -6.16 21.66
N MET A 78 -11.40 -4.85 21.60
CA MET A 78 -10.58 -4.21 20.56
C MET A 78 -9.14 -4.75 20.56
N CYS A 79 -8.51 -4.89 21.73
CA CYS A 79 -7.16 -5.41 21.89
C CYS A 79 -7.07 -6.85 21.39
N VAL A 80 -8.03 -7.71 21.74
CA VAL A 80 -8.07 -9.11 21.28
C VAL A 80 -8.19 -9.17 19.77
N PHE A 81 -9.15 -8.46 19.17
CA PHE A 81 -9.35 -8.46 17.71
C PHE A 81 -8.13 -7.88 16.97
N SER A 82 -7.55 -6.79 17.48
CA SER A 82 -6.35 -6.17 16.90
C SER A 82 -5.14 -7.09 17.00
N GLY A 83 -4.98 -7.78 18.14
CA GLY A 83 -3.94 -8.77 18.36
C GLY A 83 -4.05 -9.96 17.39
N ILE A 84 -5.25 -10.51 17.22
CA ILE A 84 -5.51 -11.59 16.25
C ILE A 84 -5.21 -11.12 14.83
N LYS A 85 -5.69 -9.93 14.43
CA LYS A 85 -5.39 -9.36 13.11
C LYS A 85 -3.89 -9.26 12.89
N MET A 86 -3.16 -8.64 13.83
CA MET A 86 -1.72 -8.45 13.73
C MET A 86 -0.97 -9.78 13.65
N PHE A 87 -1.37 -10.76 14.46
CA PHE A 87 -0.80 -12.11 14.42
C PHE A 87 -1.02 -12.77 13.05
N CYS A 88 -2.25 -12.76 12.55
CA CYS A 88 -2.59 -13.31 11.24
C CYS A 88 -1.81 -12.60 10.13
N GLU A 89 -1.74 -11.26 10.16
CA GLU A 89 -1.04 -10.43 9.19
C GLU A 89 0.45 -10.75 9.14
N LYS A 90 1.11 -10.86 10.30
CA LYS A 90 2.55 -11.22 10.36
C LYS A 90 2.82 -12.64 9.90
N LYS A 91 2.00 -13.62 10.31
CA LYS A 91 2.13 -15.00 9.82
C LYS A 91 1.89 -15.09 8.32
N MET A 92 0.94 -14.33 7.80
CA MET A 92 0.59 -14.30 6.39
C MET A 92 1.68 -13.63 5.54
N GLN A 93 2.23 -12.49 5.97
CA GLN A 93 3.41 -11.88 5.33
C GLN A 93 4.55 -12.90 5.19
N MET A 94 4.87 -13.63 6.26
CA MET A 94 5.89 -14.67 6.21
C MET A 94 5.57 -15.76 5.15
N LYS A 95 4.30 -16.15 5.00
CA LYS A 95 3.89 -17.10 3.95
C LYS A 95 3.98 -16.51 2.54
N HIS A 96 3.65 -15.24 2.35
CA HIS A 96 3.82 -14.55 1.08
C HIS A 96 5.29 -14.52 0.65
N THR A 97 6.18 -14.12 1.56
CA THR A 97 7.63 -14.09 1.31
C THR A 97 8.17 -15.49 1.01
N TYR A 98 7.82 -16.50 1.81
CA TYR A 98 8.28 -17.86 1.56
C TYR A 98 7.73 -18.46 0.27
N ASN A 99 6.51 -18.12 -0.13
CA ASN A 99 5.96 -18.53 -1.41
C ASN A 99 6.72 -17.89 -2.58
N ARG A 100 7.01 -16.58 -2.50
CA ARG A 100 7.84 -15.86 -3.48
C ARG A 100 9.20 -16.52 -3.62
N ILE A 101 9.92 -16.71 -2.52
CA ILE A 101 11.28 -17.26 -2.55
C ILE A 101 11.25 -18.74 -2.98
N SER A 102 10.47 -19.57 -2.30
CA SER A 102 10.59 -21.02 -2.42
C SER A 102 9.90 -21.59 -3.66
N VAL A 103 8.97 -20.86 -4.28
CA VAL A 103 8.29 -21.30 -5.51
C VAL A 103 8.73 -20.45 -6.69
N PHE A 104 8.45 -19.15 -6.66
CA PHE A 104 8.64 -18.31 -7.84
C PHE A 104 10.10 -18.01 -8.13
N MET A 105 10.87 -17.57 -7.12
CA MET A 105 12.30 -17.28 -7.27
C MET A 105 13.09 -18.56 -7.57
N LEU A 106 12.85 -19.66 -6.85
CA LEU A 106 13.53 -20.93 -7.15
C LEU A 106 13.22 -21.44 -8.56
N ASN A 107 11.97 -21.36 -9.03
CA ASN A 107 11.63 -21.77 -10.40
C ASN A 107 12.26 -20.83 -11.45
N PHE A 108 12.30 -19.52 -11.15
CA PHE A 108 12.97 -18.54 -12.00
C PHE A 108 14.47 -18.82 -12.13
N ILE A 109 15.18 -19.01 -11.00
CA ILE A 109 16.61 -19.33 -10.98
C ILE A 109 16.87 -20.65 -11.72
N LYS A 110 16.12 -21.71 -11.42
CA LYS A 110 16.23 -23.00 -12.12
C LYS A 110 16.04 -22.85 -13.63
N LYS A 111 15.12 -21.99 -14.07
CA LYS A 111 14.94 -21.74 -15.50
C LYS A 111 16.09 -20.94 -16.08
N ALA A 112 16.58 -19.93 -15.37
CA ALA A 112 17.68 -19.08 -15.81
C ALA A 112 18.99 -19.86 -16.01
N ILE A 113 19.36 -20.73 -15.06
CA ILE A 113 20.61 -21.50 -15.13
C ILE A 113 20.60 -22.63 -16.18
N ASN A 114 19.41 -23.15 -16.52
CA ASN A 114 19.25 -24.24 -17.50
C ASN A 114 18.90 -23.74 -18.91
N THR A 115 18.95 -22.42 -19.14
CA THR A 115 18.61 -21.83 -20.43
C THR A 115 19.89 -21.53 -21.21
N ASP A 116 19.93 -21.89 -22.49
CA ASP A 116 21.08 -21.63 -23.36
C ASP A 116 21.46 -20.16 -23.40
N TYR A 117 22.76 -19.87 -23.57
CA TYR A 117 23.30 -18.52 -23.63
C TYR A 117 22.58 -17.61 -24.66
N LEU A 118 22.24 -18.17 -25.83
CA LEU A 118 21.50 -17.49 -26.90
C LEU A 118 20.10 -17.00 -26.47
N ASN A 119 19.55 -17.56 -25.40
CA ASN A 119 18.24 -17.20 -24.84
C ASN A 119 18.33 -16.22 -23.65
N ILE A 120 19.54 -15.79 -23.27
CA ILE A 120 19.80 -14.85 -22.17
C ILE A 120 20.44 -13.57 -22.71
N GLU A 121 21.52 -13.71 -23.49
CA GLU A 121 22.39 -12.59 -23.85
C GLU A 121 21.76 -11.51 -24.72
N PRO A 122 20.94 -11.83 -25.75
CA PRO A 122 20.41 -10.78 -26.62
C PRO A 122 19.61 -9.74 -25.82
N GLN A 123 19.78 -8.46 -26.13
CA GLN A 123 19.06 -7.35 -25.47
C GLN A 123 17.54 -7.59 -25.26
N PRO A 124 16.76 -8.10 -26.24
CA PRO A 124 15.33 -8.38 -26.01
C PRO A 124 15.09 -9.49 -24.97
N LYS A 125 16.01 -10.45 -24.83
CA LYS A 125 15.95 -11.53 -23.83
C LYS A 125 16.35 -11.04 -22.45
N GLN A 126 17.37 -10.19 -22.35
CA GLN A 126 17.72 -9.53 -21.09
C GLN A 126 16.56 -8.70 -20.53
N LYS A 127 15.77 -8.02 -21.38
CA LYS A 127 14.54 -7.32 -20.93
C LYS A 127 13.51 -8.28 -20.32
N ILE A 128 13.35 -9.48 -20.87
CA ILE A 128 12.46 -10.50 -20.31
C ILE A 128 13.01 -11.03 -18.99
N MET A 129 14.32 -11.28 -18.93
CA MET A 129 15.01 -11.69 -17.71
C MET A 129 14.84 -10.66 -16.60
N GLY A 130 15.06 -9.37 -16.90
CA GLY A 130 14.88 -8.27 -15.95
C GLY A 130 13.45 -8.19 -15.40
N LYS A 131 12.43 -8.39 -16.23
CA LYS A 131 11.03 -8.49 -15.76
C LYS A 131 10.80 -9.70 -14.87
N GLY A 132 11.45 -10.81 -15.16
CA GLY A 132 11.42 -12.02 -14.32
C GLY A 132 12.04 -11.76 -12.95
N VAL A 133 13.21 -11.10 -12.91
CA VAL A 133 13.88 -10.66 -11.68
C VAL A 133 12.95 -9.75 -10.88
N GLN A 134 12.40 -8.70 -11.50
CA GLN A 134 11.49 -7.77 -10.85
C GLN A 134 10.24 -8.47 -10.27
N GLY A 135 9.74 -9.49 -10.96
CA GLY A 135 8.61 -10.29 -10.49
C GLY A 135 8.87 -11.08 -9.21
N VAL A 136 10.13 -11.25 -8.80
CA VAL A 136 10.51 -12.09 -7.64
C VAL A 136 11.50 -11.42 -6.68
N SER A 137 12.00 -10.21 -6.94
CA SER A 137 13.11 -9.58 -6.20
C SER A 137 12.72 -9.01 -4.85
N SER A 138 11.52 -8.46 -4.71
CA SER A 138 11.14 -7.65 -3.55
C SER A 138 9.75 -8.01 -3.00
N ASN A 139 9.47 -7.52 -1.80
CA ASN A 139 8.21 -7.70 -1.10
C ASN A 139 7.14 -6.67 -1.53
N TYR A 140 7.60 -5.56 -2.12
CA TYR A 140 6.77 -4.43 -2.59
C TYR A 140 6.62 -4.40 -4.11
N GLU A 141 6.83 -5.54 -4.77
CA GLU A 141 6.59 -5.72 -6.19
C GLU A 141 6.35 -7.20 -6.51
N GLY A 142 5.88 -7.47 -7.73
CA GLY A 142 5.84 -8.82 -8.29
C GLY A 142 4.90 -9.76 -7.53
N ALA A 143 5.32 -11.02 -7.36
CA ALA A 143 4.46 -12.09 -6.83
C ALA A 143 4.00 -11.87 -5.39
N GLU A 144 4.83 -11.27 -4.53
CA GLU A 144 4.50 -11.05 -3.12
C GLU A 144 3.50 -9.91 -2.96
N GLU A 145 3.74 -8.79 -3.63
CA GLU A 145 2.82 -7.65 -3.60
C GLU A 145 1.47 -8.01 -4.24
N VAL A 146 1.46 -8.71 -5.38
CA VAL A 146 0.21 -9.18 -5.99
C VAL A 146 -0.59 -10.04 -5.02
N SER A 147 0.05 -10.96 -4.28
CA SER A 147 -0.69 -11.70 -3.25
C SER A 147 -1.22 -10.78 -2.14
N THR A 148 -0.37 -9.95 -1.56
CA THR A 148 -0.76 -9.05 -0.46
C THR A 148 -1.95 -8.15 -0.83
N LEU A 149 -1.86 -7.47 -1.99
CA LEU A 149 -2.92 -6.58 -2.47
C LEU A 149 -4.20 -7.33 -2.85
N SER A 150 -4.10 -8.57 -3.34
CA SER A 150 -5.29 -9.36 -3.69
C SER A 150 -6.17 -9.65 -2.48
N ILE A 151 -5.58 -10.06 -1.35
CA ILE A 151 -6.35 -10.24 -0.09
C ILE A 151 -6.88 -8.91 0.40
N HIS A 152 -6.07 -7.86 0.33
CA HIS A 152 -6.50 -6.54 0.79
C HIS A 152 -7.72 -6.05 -0.01
N LEU A 153 -7.71 -6.23 -1.32
CA LEU A 153 -8.83 -5.92 -2.21
C LEU A 153 -10.08 -6.71 -1.82
N VAL A 154 -9.98 -8.02 -1.61
CA VAL A 154 -11.11 -8.86 -1.16
C VAL A 154 -11.65 -8.38 0.19
N THR A 155 -10.76 -8.04 1.12
CA THR A 155 -11.11 -7.54 2.45
C THR A 155 -11.84 -6.21 2.37
N ILE A 156 -11.38 -5.28 1.53
CA ILE A 156 -12.03 -3.99 1.29
C ILE A 156 -13.41 -4.19 0.67
N VAL A 157 -13.51 -5.03 -0.37
CA VAL A 157 -14.79 -5.29 -1.05
C VAL A 157 -15.81 -5.88 -0.07
N LEU A 158 -15.43 -6.89 0.72
CA LEU A 158 -16.28 -7.45 1.76
C LEU A 158 -16.63 -6.43 2.85
N GLY A 159 -15.66 -5.60 3.22
CA GLY A 159 -15.87 -4.45 4.11
C GLY A 159 -16.97 -3.54 3.57
N ILE A 160 -16.85 -3.05 2.35
CA ILE A 160 -17.84 -2.16 1.71
C ILE A 160 -19.23 -2.79 1.73
N PHE A 161 -19.37 -4.07 1.37
CA PHE A 161 -20.67 -4.74 1.43
C PHE A 161 -21.21 -4.85 2.86
N SER A 162 -20.36 -5.22 3.83
CA SER A 162 -20.78 -5.34 5.23
C SER A 162 -21.22 -3.98 5.82
N TYR A 163 -20.38 -2.94 5.73
CA TYR A 163 -20.68 -1.60 6.23
C TYR A 163 -21.83 -0.97 5.45
N GLY A 164 -21.84 -1.10 4.12
CA GLY A 164 -22.89 -0.59 3.27
C GLY A 164 -24.25 -1.19 3.61
N THR A 165 -24.31 -2.51 3.88
CA THR A 165 -25.55 -3.18 4.29
C THR A 165 -26.03 -2.68 5.65
N VAL A 166 -25.13 -2.54 6.63
CA VAL A 166 -25.50 -2.03 7.96
C VAL A 166 -26.02 -0.60 7.90
N ILE A 167 -25.35 0.28 7.14
CA ILE A 167 -25.79 1.67 6.97
C ILE A 167 -27.13 1.72 6.22
N PHE A 168 -27.30 0.88 5.19
CA PHE A 168 -28.54 0.81 4.42
C PHE A 168 -29.74 0.42 5.30
N ILE A 169 -29.55 -0.54 6.22
CA ILE A 169 -30.58 -0.95 7.19
C ILE A 169 -30.85 0.16 8.21
N LEU A 170 -29.82 0.89 8.64
CA LEU A 170 -29.95 1.96 9.64
C LEU A 170 -30.69 3.18 9.08
N ASP A 171 -30.19 3.77 8.00
CA ASP A 171 -30.83 4.85 7.24
C ASP A 171 -30.19 4.98 5.85
N TRP A 172 -30.96 4.69 4.80
CA TRP A 172 -30.50 4.80 3.41
C TRP A 172 -30.03 6.21 3.02
N ARG A 173 -30.51 7.25 3.70
CA ARG A 173 -30.10 8.65 3.45
C ARG A 173 -28.64 8.88 3.82
N ILE A 174 -28.17 8.25 4.90
CA ILE A 174 -26.75 8.30 5.31
C ILE A 174 -25.89 7.66 4.22
N LEU A 175 -26.34 6.53 3.67
CA LEU A 175 -25.64 5.87 2.56
C LEU A 175 -25.59 6.79 1.33
N ALA A 176 -26.70 7.45 0.98
CA ALA A 176 -26.76 8.37 -0.15
C ALA A 176 -25.80 9.56 0.00
N ILE A 177 -25.77 10.20 1.18
CA ILE A 177 -24.84 11.32 1.46
C ILE A 177 -23.39 10.84 1.41
N THR A 178 -23.08 9.68 2.00
CA THR A 178 -21.72 9.12 1.99
C THR A 178 -21.26 8.79 0.57
N LEU A 179 -22.14 8.24 -0.26
CA LEU A 179 -21.86 7.97 -1.67
C LEU A 179 -21.63 9.27 -2.45
N GLY A 180 -22.44 10.30 -2.19
CA GLY A 180 -22.25 11.64 -2.76
C GLY A 180 -20.90 12.25 -2.42
N MET A 181 -20.49 12.17 -1.14
CA MET A 181 -19.16 12.63 -0.70
C MET A 181 -18.03 11.85 -1.37
N PHE A 182 -18.18 10.53 -1.52
CA PHE A 182 -17.19 9.69 -2.22
C PHE A 182 -17.03 10.10 -3.70
N VAL A 183 -18.15 10.30 -4.41
CA VAL A 183 -18.11 10.75 -5.81
C VAL A 183 -17.46 12.13 -5.92
N ALA A 184 -17.81 13.06 -5.02
CA ALA A 184 -17.19 14.38 -4.99
C ALA A 184 -15.67 14.31 -4.72
N ASP A 185 -15.22 13.49 -3.76
CA ASP A 185 -13.78 13.28 -3.50
C ASP A 185 -13.07 12.76 -4.74
N VAL A 186 -13.63 11.75 -5.41
CA VAL A 186 -13.03 11.17 -6.64
C VAL A 186 -12.92 12.21 -7.75
N LEU A 187 -13.94 13.05 -7.94
CA LEU A 187 -13.93 14.09 -8.96
C LEU A 187 -12.88 15.17 -8.66
N ILE A 188 -12.86 15.67 -7.41
CA ILE A 188 -11.90 16.69 -6.96
C ILE A 188 -10.47 16.15 -7.05
N ARG A 189 -10.24 14.92 -6.57
CA ARG A 189 -8.94 14.26 -6.59
C ARG A 189 -8.46 14.02 -8.02
N ASN A 190 -9.33 13.56 -8.91
CA ASN A 190 -8.98 13.38 -10.33
C ASN A 190 -8.65 14.70 -11.00
N HIS A 191 -9.38 15.78 -10.67
CA HIS A 191 -9.05 17.11 -11.15
C HIS A 191 -7.69 17.57 -10.63
N ALA A 192 -7.42 17.42 -9.33
CA ALA A 192 -6.15 17.77 -8.71
C ALA A 192 -4.97 16.99 -9.29
N VAL A 193 -5.13 15.68 -9.55
CA VAL A 193 -4.10 14.85 -10.20
C VAL A 193 -3.83 15.33 -11.62
N LYS A 194 -4.88 15.57 -12.44
CA LYS A 194 -4.71 16.10 -13.81
C LYS A 194 -4.05 17.49 -13.82
N PHE A 195 -4.41 18.35 -12.87
CA PHE A 195 -3.79 19.66 -12.71
C PHE A 195 -2.29 19.51 -12.36
N GLY A 196 -1.95 18.64 -11.40
CA GLY A 196 -0.57 18.34 -11.03
C GLY A 196 0.25 17.77 -12.20
N ASP A 197 -0.33 16.85 -12.97
CA ASP A 197 0.34 16.26 -14.13
C ASP A 197 0.58 17.27 -15.25
N SER A 198 -0.40 18.12 -15.55
CA SER A 198 -0.27 19.16 -16.58
C SER A 198 0.73 20.27 -16.21
N HIS A 199 0.89 20.56 -14.92
CA HIS A 199 1.82 21.59 -14.44
C HIS A 199 3.15 21.01 -13.92
N ARG A 200 3.37 19.70 -14.10
CA ARG A 200 4.55 19.00 -13.58
C ARG A 200 5.86 19.60 -14.06
N GLU A 201 5.95 19.96 -15.34
CA GLU A 201 7.15 20.60 -15.89
C GLU A 201 7.33 22.02 -15.32
N SER A 202 6.25 22.80 -15.23
CA SER A 202 6.26 24.15 -14.65
C SER A 202 6.68 24.16 -13.19
N PHE A 203 6.30 23.16 -12.40
CA PHE A 203 6.70 23.03 -10.99
C PHE A 203 8.09 22.41 -10.82
N SER A 204 8.57 21.63 -11.80
CA SER A 204 9.87 20.95 -11.70
C SER A 204 11.06 21.92 -11.68
N GLU A 205 11.00 22.98 -12.47
CA GLU A 205 12.04 24.00 -12.59
C GLU A 205 12.25 24.77 -11.27
N PRO A 206 11.21 25.40 -10.67
CA PRO A 206 11.31 26.06 -9.37
C PRO A 206 11.66 25.09 -8.24
N TRP A 207 11.05 23.90 -8.20
CA TRP A 207 11.32 22.90 -7.16
C TRP A 207 12.77 22.43 -7.18
N ARG A 208 13.33 22.20 -8.38
CA ARG A 208 14.75 21.81 -8.55
C ARG A 208 15.69 22.91 -8.06
N LYS A 209 15.39 24.18 -8.38
CA LYS A 209 16.17 25.33 -7.90
C LYS A 209 16.10 25.40 -6.37
N MET A 210 14.90 25.39 -5.78
CA MET A 210 14.69 25.43 -4.33
C MET A 210 15.45 24.32 -3.60
N ASN A 211 15.32 23.07 -4.07
CA ASN A 211 15.99 21.91 -3.48
C ASN A 211 17.52 22.00 -3.60
N TYR A 212 18.05 22.58 -4.68
CA TYR A 212 19.48 22.86 -4.79
C TYR A 212 19.95 23.85 -3.72
N TYR A 213 19.23 24.96 -3.52
CA TYR A 213 19.58 25.95 -2.50
C TYR A 213 19.46 25.39 -1.08
N GLU A 214 18.41 24.63 -0.77
CA GLU A 214 18.21 23.98 0.52
C GLU A 214 19.35 22.98 0.85
N ARG A 215 19.75 22.15 -0.12
CA ARG A 215 20.82 21.17 0.11
C ARG A 215 22.19 21.82 0.24
N ASN A 216 22.45 22.91 -0.49
CA ASN A 216 23.73 23.60 -0.43
C ASN A 216 23.83 24.56 0.77
N SER A 217 22.73 25.15 1.24
CA SER A 217 22.74 25.96 2.46
C SER A 217 23.10 25.14 3.71
N MET A 218 22.74 23.85 3.72
CA MET A 218 23.10 22.91 4.78
C MET A 218 24.48 22.25 4.59
N ASN A 219 25.21 22.54 3.51
CA ASN A 219 26.50 21.92 3.23
C ASN A 219 27.67 22.77 3.76
N ILE A 220 28.42 22.22 4.72
CA ILE A 220 29.57 22.87 5.36
C ILE A 220 30.65 23.25 4.34
N SER A 221 30.86 22.44 3.30
CA SER A 221 31.83 22.73 2.23
C SER A 221 31.39 23.92 1.38
N ALA A 222 30.10 24.00 1.02
CA ALA A 222 29.56 25.14 0.28
C ALA A 222 29.66 26.44 1.10
N GLY A 223 29.43 26.37 2.42
CA GLY A 223 29.61 27.51 3.33
C GLY A 223 31.07 27.98 3.49
N LYS A 224 32.05 27.12 3.20
CA LYS A 224 33.46 27.53 3.11
C LYS A 224 33.70 28.37 1.85
N ASP A 225 33.25 27.89 0.70
CA ASP A 225 33.45 28.57 -0.58
C ASP A 225 32.71 29.93 -0.63
N ILE A 226 31.50 30.01 -0.08
CA ILE A 226 30.74 31.27 0.03
C ILE A 226 31.54 32.34 0.81
N ARG A 227 32.27 31.95 1.86
CA ARG A 227 33.09 32.88 2.67
C ARG A 227 34.39 33.26 1.96
N ILE A 228 35.05 32.30 1.31
CA ILE A 228 36.32 32.53 0.58
C ILE A 228 36.08 33.44 -0.63
N PHE A 229 35.02 33.18 -1.40
CA PHE A 229 34.71 33.92 -2.62
C PHE A 229 33.74 35.10 -2.40
N GLY A 230 33.30 35.35 -1.17
CA GLY A 230 32.41 36.47 -0.86
C GLY A 230 31.02 36.39 -1.51
N LEU A 231 30.53 35.19 -1.84
CA LEU A 231 29.30 34.97 -2.63
C LEU A 231 27.99 35.20 -1.85
N ARG A 232 28.06 35.67 -0.61
CA ARG A 232 26.91 35.80 0.28
C ARG A 232 25.78 36.65 -0.32
N LYS A 233 26.10 37.84 -0.83
CA LYS A 233 25.12 38.76 -1.42
C LYS A 233 24.42 38.16 -2.66
N LEU A 234 25.17 37.39 -3.46
CA LEU A 234 24.63 36.74 -4.65
C LEU A 234 23.68 35.61 -4.26
N PHE A 235 24.04 34.83 -3.25
CA PHE A 235 23.19 33.78 -2.70
C PHE A 235 21.88 34.35 -2.14
N ASP A 236 21.97 35.37 -1.29
CA ASP A 236 20.82 36.04 -0.67
C ASP A 236 19.89 36.63 -1.75
N TYR A 237 20.45 37.31 -2.76
CA TYR A 237 19.67 37.87 -3.89
C TYR A 237 18.86 36.81 -4.65
N HIS A 238 19.49 35.69 -5.01
CA HIS A 238 18.79 34.62 -5.74
C HIS A 238 17.79 33.87 -4.86
N PHE A 239 18.06 33.76 -3.57
CA PHE A 239 17.13 33.18 -2.62
C PHE A 239 15.87 34.05 -2.46
N ASP A 240 16.04 35.36 -2.29
CA ASP A 240 14.94 36.33 -2.21
C ASP A 240 14.14 36.41 -3.51
N LEU A 241 14.80 36.27 -4.66
CA LEU A 241 14.11 36.23 -5.97
C LEU A 241 13.13 35.06 -6.05
N MET A 242 13.45 33.90 -5.46
CA MET A 242 12.57 32.72 -5.47
C MET A 242 11.41 32.81 -4.48
N ILE A 243 11.52 33.64 -3.44
CA ILE A 243 10.44 33.83 -2.44
C ILE A 243 9.40 34.82 -2.96
N ASN A 244 9.82 35.80 -3.76
CA ASN A 244 8.97 36.89 -4.23
C ASN A 244 8.33 36.67 -5.62
N THR A 245 8.54 35.50 -6.23
CA THR A 245 7.89 35.05 -7.48
C THR A 245 6.86 33.97 -7.21
#